data_AF-A0A5C8J3U9-F1
#
_entry.id   AF-A0A5C8J3U9-F1
#
_cell.length_a   1.000
_cell.length_b   1.000
_cell.length_c   1.000
_cell.angle_alpha   90.00
_cell.angle_beta   90.00
_cell.angle_gamma   90.00
#
_symmetry.space_group_name_H-M   'P 1'
#
loop_
_entity.id
_entity.type
_entity.pdbx_description
1 polymer ?
#
loop_
_entity_poly.entity_id
_entity_poly.type
_entity_poly.pdbx_seq_one_letter_code
_entity_poly.pdbx_strand_id
1 'polypeptide(L)'
;MPQSFAIEKRNTFDKDYLKVFVKDKSKIEQVASILSSLDSIRTANITENKERDITVYPANMYDISEVEQEVNANLKSYFETGELDPVFEEQISLLSNKGYSDILNHIYVFGRNLEKLKNLHDKFDEEGFREYFLPYLNAISKNHSATGETFNKIGKTDILIQDRSGLNVFIAECKLWKGEGELLKAIDQLFDRYVTWRDEKVALIIFNKDIKGFSELLTKATYKIKEHKQFNSYIGQRFDSSFSYTFKHSDDSKKIVQLELIIFNCK
;
A
#
# COMPACT_ATOMS: atom_id res chain seq x y z
N MET A 1 -8.45 -12.73 -21.68
CA MET A 1 -9.08 -11.43 -21.37
C MET A 1 -8.59 -10.41 -22.38
N PRO A 2 -9.40 -9.45 -22.84
CA PRO A 2 -8.90 -8.38 -23.69
C PRO A 2 -7.83 -7.58 -22.92
N GLN A 3 -6.72 -7.27 -23.60
CA GLN A 3 -5.59 -6.57 -23.00
C GLN A 3 -5.98 -5.11 -22.68
N SER A 4 -5.91 -4.74 -21.40
CA SER A 4 -6.32 -3.40 -20.90
C SER A 4 -5.29 -2.30 -21.16
N PHE A 5 -4.04 -2.68 -21.42
CA PHE A 5 -2.94 -1.77 -21.72
C PHE A 5 -1.84 -2.43 -22.58
N ALA A 6 -1.06 -1.62 -23.29
CA ALA A 6 0.13 -2.04 -24.03
C ALA A 6 1.33 -1.16 -23.66
N ILE A 7 2.54 -1.73 -23.73
CA ILE A 7 3.81 -1.03 -23.47
C ILE A 7 4.70 -1.21 -24.69
N GLU A 8 5.31 -0.12 -25.16
CA GLU A 8 6.32 -0.13 -26.22
C GLU A 8 7.61 0.53 -25.74
N LYS A 9 8.75 -0.14 -25.89
CA LYS A 9 10.06 0.48 -25.74
C LYS A 9 10.38 1.33 -26.97
N ARG A 10 10.83 2.56 -26.75
CA ARG A 10 11.27 3.47 -27.81
C ARG A 10 12.61 4.11 -27.43
N ASN A 11 13.32 4.56 -28.45
CA ASN A 11 14.58 5.28 -28.31
C ASN A 11 14.52 6.57 -29.12
N THR A 12 15.04 7.66 -28.57
CA THR A 12 15.26 8.90 -29.31
C THR A 12 16.47 9.63 -28.72
N PHE A 13 17.41 10.06 -29.58
CA PHE A 13 18.65 10.75 -29.16
C PHE A 13 19.40 10.01 -28.04
N ASP A 14 19.60 8.70 -28.20
CA ASP A 14 20.27 7.81 -27.24
C ASP A 14 19.62 7.75 -25.85
N LYS A 15 18.33 8.11 -25.75
CA LYS A 15 17.52 7.96 -24.55
C LYS A 15 16.40 6.98 -24.77
N ASP A 16 16.42 5.91 -23.99
CA ASP A 16 15.36 4.92 -23.91
C ASP A 16 14.19 5.44 -23.07
N TYR A 17 12.97 5.19 -23.52
CA TYR A 17 11.72 5.52 -22.82
C TYR A 17 10.63 4.51 -23.18
N LEU A 18 9.59 4.45 -22.34
CA LEU A 18 8.42 3.61 -22.62
C LEU A 18 7.24 4.46 -23.07
N LYS A 19 6.47 3.91 -23.99
CA LYS A 19 5.13 4.36 -24.33
C LYS A 19 4.12 3.39 -23.74
N VAL A 20 3.24 3.91 -22.90
CA VAL A 20 2.18 3.15 -22.25
C VAL A 20 0.84 3.58 -22.83
N PHE A 21 0.13 2.62 -23.43
CA PHE A 21 -1.18 2.80 -24.02
C PHE A 21 -2.22 2.15 -23.12
N VAL A 22 -3.21 2.94 -22.70
CA VAL A 22 -4.34 2.46 -21.89
C VAL A 22 -5.57 2.36 -22.77
N LYS A 23 -6.31 1.24 -22.67
CA LYS A 23 -7.54 1.01 -23.45
C LYS A 23 -8.69 1.90 -22.97
N ASP A 24 -8.90 2.01 -21.66
CA ASP A 24 -9.87 2.92 -21.05
C ASP A 24 -9.23 4.29 -20.77
N LYS A 25 -9.52 5.25 -21.65
CA LYS A 25 -8.90 6.59 -21.58
C LYS A 25 -9.32 7.39 -20.34
N SER A 26 -10.40 7.02 -19.64
CA SER A 26 -10.80 7.67 -18.39
C SER A 26 -9.83 7.38 -17.23
N LYS A 27 -9.04 6.31 -17.34
CA LYS A 27 -8.06 5.87 -16.33
C LYS A 27 -6.67 6.46 -16.55
N ILE A 28 -6.43 7.19 -17.65
CA ILE A 28 -5.06 7.57 -18.05
C ILE A 28 -4.39 8.51 -17.05
N GLU A 29 -5.16 9.41 -16.41
CA GLU A 29 -4.65 10.30 -15.38
C GLU A 29 -4.22 9.53 -14.13
N GLN A 30 -5.01 8.54 -13.73
CA GLN A 30 -4.70 7.69 -12.59
C GLN A 30 -3.47 6.83 -12.87
N VAL A 31 -3.40 6.22 -14.06
CA VAL A 31 -2.24 5.45 -14.49
C VAL A 31 -0.98 6.32 -14.54
N ALA A 32 -1.04 7.52 -15.13
CA ALA A 32 0.11 8.43 -15.16
C ALA A 32 0.58 8.82 -13.76
N SER A 33 -0.36 8.99 -12.82
CA SER A 33 -0.06 9.26 -11.42
C SER A 33 0.66 8.07 -10.74
N ILE A 34 0.18 6.84 -10.94
CA ILE A 34 0.85 5.62 -10.42
C ILE A 34 2.28 5.56 -10.93
N LEU A 35 2.46 5.68 -12.25
CA LEU A 35 3.78 5.56 -12.86
C LEU A 35 4.72 6.70 -12.43
N SER A 36 4.21 7.92 -12.22
CA SER A 36 5.03 9.04 -11.74
C SER A 36 5.51 8.89 -10.29
N SER A 37 4.92 7.96 -9.52
CA SER A 37 5.29 7.72 -8.12
C SER A 37 6.26 6.54 -7.93
N LEU A 38 6.66 5.87 -9.02
CA LEU A 38 7.69 4.83 -8.96
C LEU A 38 9.08 5.46 -8.97
N ASP A 39 9.95 5.07 -8.04
CA ASP A 39 11.31 5.63 -7.92
C ASP A 39 12.17 5.36 -9.15
N SER A 40 11.89 4.28 -9.87
CA SER A 40 12.56 3.94 -11.14
C SER A 40 12.16 4.86 -12.30
N ILE A 41 11.15 5.71 -12.12
CA ILE A 41 10.61 6.60 -13.13
C ILE A 41 10.91 8.04 -12.75
N ARG A 42 11.69 8.73 -13.58
CA ARG A 42 11.95 10.17 -13.40
C ARG A 42 10.70 11.00 -13.66
N THR A 43 9.91 10.62 -14.67
CA THR A 43 8.67 11.32 -15.03
C THR A 43 7.82 10.45 -15.96
N ALA A 44 6.51 10.46 -15.74
CA ALA A 44 5.51 9.87 -16.65
C ALA A 44 4.53 10.95 -17.11
N ASN A 45 4.64 11.35 -18.38
CA ASN A 45 3.85 12.46 -18.93
C ASN A 45 2.76 11.93 -19.85
N ILE A 46 1.53 12.41 -19.67
CA ILE A 46 0.46 12.18 -20.64
C ILE A 46 0.81 12.96 -21.91
N THR A 47 0.79 12.29 -23.06
CA THR A 47 0.99 12.95 -24.35
C THR A 47 -0.21 12.75 -25.26
N GLU A 48 -0.59 13.82 -25.95
CA GLU A 48 -1.72 13.87 -26.88
C GLU A 48 -1.17 14.09 -28.29
N ASN A 49 -0.74 12.98 -28.92
CA ASN A 49 -0.27 12.97 -30.30
C ASN A 49 -1.34 12.32 -31.19
N LYS A 50 -0.98 11.23 -31.90
CA LYS A 50 -1.95 10.43 -32.68
C LYS A 50 -2.97 9.69 -31.81
N GLU A 51 -2.55 9.32 -30.60
CA GLU A 51 -3.40 8.73 -29.57
C GLU A 51 -2.98 9.31 -28.21
N ARG A 52 -3.92 9.36 -27.26
CA ARG A 52 -3.68 9.77 -25.88
C ARG A 52 -2.99 8.62 -25.14
N ASP A 53 -1.72 8.82 -24.78
CA ASP A 53 -0.83 7.82 -24.19
C ASP A 53 0.02 8.41 -23.06
N ILE A 54 0.83 7.60 -22.39
CA ILE A 54 1.77 8.04 -21.36
C ILE A 54 3.21 7.76 -21.83
N THR A 55 4.08 8.76 -21.74
CA THR A 55 5.51 8.65 -22.01
C THR A 55 6.28 8.60 -20.69
N VAL A 56 6.91 7.46 -20.43
CA VAL A 56 7.62 7.15 -19.18
C VAL A 56 9.12 7.22 -19.41
N TYR A 57 9.79 8.06 -18.65
CA TYR A 57 11.25 8.20 -18.69
C TYR A 57 11.88 7.56 -17.45
N PRO A 58 12.86 6.66 -17.61
CA PRO A 58 13.56 6.03 -16.50
C PRO A 58 14.37 7.07 -15.70
N ALA A 59 14.54 6.81 -14.40
CA ALA A 59 15.52 7.49 -13.56
C ALA A 59 16.93 6.99 -13.87
N ASN A 60 17.95 7.81 -13.60
CA ASN A 60 19.32 7.60 -14.10
C ASN A 60 19.99 6.27 -13.66
N MET A 61 19.52 5.65 -12.57
CA MET A 61 20.11 4.42 -12.02
C MET A 61 19.42 3.14 -12.50
N TYR A 62 18.38 3.23 -13.32
CA TYR A 62 17.55 2.08 -13.71
C TYR A 62 17.63 1.84 -15.22
N ASP A 63 17.82 0.58 -15.61
CA ASP A 63 17.74 0.21 -17.02
C ASP A 63 16.28 0.15 -17.48
N ILE A 64 16.05 0.48 -18.76
CA ILE A 64 14.71 0.49 -19.34
C ILE A 64 13.98 -0.86 -19.26
N SER A 65 14.70 -1.98 -19.29
CA SER A 65 14.10 -3.31 -19.11
C SER A 65 13.64 -3.56 -17.68
N GLU A 66 14.31 -2.99 -16.68
CA GLU A 66 13.87 -3.04 -15.27
C GLU A 66 12.59 -2.20 -15.09
N VAL A 67 12.60 -0.98 -15.64
CA VAL A 67 11.44 -0.10 -15.64
C VAL A 67 10.26 -0.72 -16.38
N GLU A 68 10.48 -1.38 -17.52
CA GLU A 68 9.42 -2.08 -18.24
C GLU A 68 8.79 -3.21 -17.41
N GLN A 69 9.60 -4.01 -16.71
CA GLN A 69 9.09 -5.06 -15.83
C GLN A 69 8.25 -4.49 -14.69
N GLU A 70 8.73 -3.41 -14.06
CA GLU A 70 8.03 -2.76 -12.95
C GLU A 70 6.73 -2.09 -13.40
N VAL A 71 6.75 -1.35 -14.52
CA VAL A 71 5.56 -0.76 -15.14
C VAL A 71 4.55 -1.84 -15.47
N ASN A 72 4.97 -2.93 -16.10
CA ASN A 72 4.08 -4.04 -16.46
C ASN A 72 3.46 -4.70 -15.22
N ALA A 73 4.23 -4.92 -14.16
CA ALA A 73 3.72 -5.46 -12.90
C ALA A 73 2.68 -4.53 -12.26
N ASN A 74 2.97 -3.23 -12.20
CA ASN A 74 2.07 -2.22 -11.66
C ASN A 74 0.76 -2.10 -12.45
N LEU A 75 0.84 -2.07 -13.78
CA LEU A 75 -0.34 -1.96 -14.63
C LEU A 75 -1.18 -3.23 -14.63
N LYS A 76 -0.58 -4.43 -14.61
CA LYS A 76 -1.32 -5.67 -14.41
C LYS A 76 -2.06 -5.64 -13.09
N SER A 77 -1.39 -5.29 -12.00
CA SER A 77 -2.02 -5.16 -10.68
C SER A 77 -3.21 -4.20 -10.74
N TYR A 78 -3.04 -3.01 -11.33
CA TYR A 78 -4.08 -1.99 -11.43
C TYR A 78 -5.28 -2.38 -12.31
N PHE A 79 -5.07 -3.02 -13.46
CA PHE A 79 -6.16 -3.38 -14.39
C PHE A 79 -6.80 -4.74 -14.10
N GLU A 80 -6.17 -5.58 -13.27
CA GLU A 80 -6.75 -6.83 -12.78
C GLU A 80 -7.66 -6.62 -11.55
N THR A 81 -7.68 -5.42 -10.93
CA THR A 81 -8.72 -5.06 -9.94
C THR A 81 -10.02 -4.70 -10.67
N GLY A 82 -11.16 -5.24 -10.21
CA GLY A 82 -12.43 -5.21 -10.94
C GLY A 82 -13.04 -3.81 -11.11
N GLU A 83 -13.88 -3.64 -12.14
CA GLU A 83 -14.59 -2.39 -12.50
C GLU A 83 -15.61 -1.85 -11.46
N LEU A 84 -15.52 -2.28 -10.19
CA LEU A 84 -16.41 -1.88 -9.09
C LEU A 84 -15.66 -1.20 -7.93
N ASP A 85 -14.41 -0.81 -8.11
CA ASP A 85 -13.66 -0.08 -7.08
C ASP A 85 -14.18 1.37 -6.95
N PRO A 86 -14.54 1.84 -5.75
CA PRO A 86 -15.06 3.18 -5.54
C PRO A 86 -13.98 4.25 -5.79
N VAL A 87 -14.32 5.27 -6.58
CA VAL A 87 -13.54 6.51 -6.69
C VAL A 87 -13.88 7.39 -5.49
N PHE A 88 -12.88 7.79 -4.70
CA PHE A 88 -13.07 8.74 -3.60
C PHE A 88 -13.34 10.14 -4.13
N GLU A 89 -14.61 10.52 -4.23
CA GLU A 89 -15.01 11.92 -4.49
C GLU A 89 -15.20 12.75 -3.21
N GLU A 90 -14.99 12.19 -2.01
CA GLU A 90 -15.23 12.95 -0.78
C GLU A 90 -13.99 13.67 -0.23
N GLN A 91 -14.23 14.92 0.15
CA GLN A 91 -13.32 15.80 0.87
C GLN A 91 -13.25 15.30 2.32
N ILE A 92 -12.23 14.52 2.65
CA ILE A 92 -12.06 13.93 3.98
C ILE A 92 -11.41 14.98 4.90
N SER A 93 -12.15 15.48 5.89
CA SER A 93 -11.57 16.22 7.02
C SER A 93 -11.32 15.35 8.26
N LEU A 94 -11.87 14.13 8.27
CA LEU A 94 -11.67 13.03 9.22
C LEU A 94 -12.00 11.72 8.49
N LEU A 95 -11.12 10.72 8.52
CA LEU A 95 -11.34 9.46 7.78
C LEU A 95 -12.64 8.81 8.26
N SER A 96 -13.65 8.75 7.39
CA SER A 96 -14.89 8.03 7.69
C SER A 96 -14.61 6.52 7.81
N ASN A 97 -15.47 5.77 8.49
CA ASN A 97 -15.35 4.31 8.54
C ASN A 97 -15.39 3.69 7.13
N LYS A 98 -16.08 4.34 6.18
CA LYS A 98 -16.09 3.97 4.77
C LYS A 98 -14.70 4.15 4.15
N GLY A 99 -14.12 5.34 4.23
CA GLY A 99 -12.78 5.60 3.67
C GLY A 99 -11.70 4.70 4.28
N TYR A 100 -11.77 4.41 5.58
CA TYR A 100 -10.89 3.43 6.20
C TYR A 100 -11.06 2.03 5.64
N SER A 101 -12.31 1.54 5.57
CA SER A 101 -12.58 0.23 5.00
C SER A 101 -12.08 0.13 3.57
N ASP A 102 -12.18 1.21 2.81
CA ASP A 102 -11.73 1.20 1.42
C ASP A 102 -10.21 1.21 1.27
N ILE A 103 -9.49 1.99 2.10
CA ILE A 103 -8.01 1.91 2.16
C ILE A 103 -7.58 0.48 2.48
N LEU A 104 -8.21 -0.16 3.48
CA LEU A 104 -7.92 -1.56 3.83
C LEU A 104 -8.23 -2.52 2.68
N ASN A 105 -9.35 -2.32 1.96
CA ASN A 105 -9.70 -3.14 0.81
C ASN A 105 -8.63 -3.04 -0.28
N HIS A 106 -8.17 -1.83 -0.59
CA HIS A 106 -7.10 -1.61 -1.56
C HIS A 106 -5.79 -2.25 -1.13
N ILE A 107 -5.35 -2.07 0.13
CA ILE A 107 -4.16 -2.73 0.67
C ILE A 107 -4.29 -4.26 0.52
N TYR A 108 -5.44 -4.83 0.88
CA TYR A 108 -5.67 -6.27 0.76
C TYR A 108 -5.57 -6.75 -0.68
N VAL A 109 -6.18 -6.04 -1.62
CA VAL A 109 -6.13 -6.38 -3.05
C VAL A 109 -4.71 -6.26 -3.62
N PHE A 110 -3.98 -5.17 -3.32
CA PHE A 110 -2.62 -4.99 -3.81
C PHE A 110 -1.67 -6.04 -3.22
N GLY A 111 -1.80 -6.37 -1.94
CA GLY A 111 -0.99 -7.40 -1.30
C GLY A 111 -1.30 -8.81 -1.82
N ARG A 112 -2.56 -9.11 -2.15
CA ARG A 112 -2.93 -10.35 -2.87
C ARG A 112 -2.28 -10.44 -4.26
N ASN A 113 -2.07 -9.32 -4.93
CA ASN A 113 -1.32 -9.29 -6.19
C ASN A 113 0.17 -9.47 -5.94
N LEU A 114 0.73 -8.85 -4.90
CA LEU A 114 2.11 -9.03 -4.46
C LEU A 114 2.44 -10.50 -4.19
N GLU A 115 1.56 -11.26 -3.51
CA GLU A 115 1.74 -12.70 -3.25
C GLU A 115 1.94 -13.55 -4.52
N LYS A 116 1.46 -13.06 -5.67
CA LYS A 116 1.64 -13.73 -6.98
C LYS A 116 2.99 -13.39 -7.61
N LEU A 117 3.62 -12.28 -7.23
CA LEU A 117 4.88 -11.77 -7.78
C LEU A 117 6.10 -12.39 -7.06
N LYS A 118 6.20 -13.72 -7.13
CA LYS A 118 7.24 -14.50 -6.42
C LYS A 118 8.67 -14.06 -6.70
N ASN A 119 8.93 -13.55 -7.91
CA ASN A 119 10.24 -13.03 -8.31
C ASN A 119 10.67 -11.78 -7.52
N LEU A 120 9.74 -11.10 -6.84
CA LEU A 120 10.02 -9.96 -5.97
C LEU A 120 10.30 -10.39 -4.52
N HIS A 121 9.78 -11.54 -4.09
CA HIS A 121 9.86 -11.97 -2.69
C HIS A 121 11.30 -12.08 -2.20
N ASP A 122 12.20 -12.68 -2.97
CA ASP A 122 13.61 -12.84 -2.58
C ASP A 122 14.37 -11.51 -2.54
N LYS A 123 13.92 -10.52 -3.31
CA LYS A 123 14.56 -9.20 -3.44
C LYS A 123 14.07 -8.21 -2.41
N PHE A 124 12.82 -8.32 -1.98
CA PHE A 124 12.19 -7.38 -1.06
C PHE A 124 12.52 -7.73 0.39
N ASP A 125 13.11 -6.77 1.08
CA ASP A 125 13.04 -6.67 2.53
C ASP A 125 11.75 -5.93 2.93
N GLU A 126 11.67 -5.51 4.19
CA GLU A 126 10.51 -4.78 4.72
C GLU A 126 10.24 -3.47 3.97
N GLU A 127 11.31 -2.74 3.61
CA GLU A 127 11.21 -1.47 2.88
C GLU A 127 10.73 -1.67 1.45
N GLY A 128 11.27 -2.67 0.74
CA GLY A 128 10.82 -3.01 -0.62
C GLY A 128 9.35 -3.43 -0.68
N PHE A 129 8.87 -4.18 0.33
CA PHE A 129 7.44 -4.50 0.41
C PHE A 129 6.57 -3.28 0.67
N ARG A 130 6.99 -2.36 1.53
CA ARG A 130 6.31 -1.09 1.78
C ARG A 130 6.25 -0.23 0.52
N GLU A 131 7.36 -0.09 -0.19
CA GLU A 131 7.46 0.70 -1.43
C GLU A 131 6.51 0.19 -2.51
N TYR A 132 6.27 -1.11 -2.57
CA TYR A 132 5.26 -1.67 -3.48
C TYR A 132 3.86 -1.06 -3.26
N PHE A 133 3.46 -0.71 -2.03
CA PHE A 133 2.11 -0.18 -1.79
C PHE A 133 1.95 1.31 -2.12
N LEU A 134 3.01 2.11 -1.95
CA LEU A 134 2.91 3.58 -2.02
C LEU A 134 2.34 4.11 -3.35
N PRO A 135 2.75 3.61 -4.54
CA PRO A 135 2.23 4.10 -5.81
C PRO A 135 0.73 3.89 -5.95
N TYR A 136 0.25 2.71 -5.54
CA TYR A 136 -1.16 2.40 -5.62
C TYR A 136 -1.97 3.20 -4.61
N LEU A 137 -1.48 3.36 -3.38
CA LEU A 137 -2.15 4.16 -2.35
C LEU A 137 -2.25 5.64 -2.77
N ASN A 138 -1.21 6.19 -3.38
CA ASN A 138 -1.24 7.54 -3.96
C ASN A 138 -2.26 7.69 -5.10
N ALA A 139 -2.52 6.61 -5.84
CA ALA A 139 -3.48 6.62 -6.93
C ALA A 139 -4.94 6.49 -6.49
N ILE A 140 -5.21 6.11 -5.24
CA ILE A 140 -6.57 5.99 -4.70
C ILE A 140 -7.26 7.36 -4.64
N SER A 141 -6.52 8.45 -4.40
CA SER A 141 -7.14 9.77 -4.26
C SER A 141 -6.22 10.92 -4.70
N LYS A 142 -6.77 11.86 -5.50
CA LYS A 142 -6.10 13.12 -5.87
C LYS A 142 -6.00 14.13 -4.71
N ASN A 143 -6.63 13.84 -3.58
CA ASN A 143 -6.69 14.73 -2.41
C ASN A 143 -5.84 14.24 -1.24
N HIS A 144 -5.20 13.09 -1.38
CA HIS A 144 -4.38 12.49 -0.33
C HIS A 144 -3.03 12.10 -0.89
N SER A 145 -2.02 12.11 -0.03
CA SER A 145 -0.67 11.63 -0.35
C SER A 145 -0.28 10.54 0.62
N ALA A 146 0.05 9.37 0.08
CA ALA A 146 0.72 8.28 0.78
C ALA A 146 2.23 8.49 0.68
N THR A 147 2.88 8.57 1.82
CA THR A 147 4.34 8.71 1.94
C THR A 147 4.86 7.59 2.82
N GLY A 148 6.11 7.17 2.59
CA GLY A 148 6.76 6.20 3.45
C GLY A 148 7.95 6.80 4.18
N GLU A 149 8.31 6.20 5.32
CA GLU A 149 9.35 6.71 6.23
C GLU A 149 9.07 8.12 6.78
N THR A 150 7.79 8.50 6.89
CA THR A 150 7.43 9.86 7.31
C THR A 150 7.48 9.99 8.82
N PHE A 151 8.16 11.02 9.31
CA PHE A 151 8.18 11.33 10.74
C PHE A 151 6.77 11.66 11.23
N ASN A 152 6.28 10.89 12.20
CA ASN A 152 5.03 11.13 12.91
C ASN A 152 5.25 10.96 14.41
N LYS A 153 4.74 11.91 15.21
CA LYS A 153 4.98 12.02 16.67
C LYS A 153 6.47 11.97 17.04
N ILE A 154 7.04 10.80 17.33
CA ILE A 154 8.45 10.64 17.77
C ILE A 154 9.29 9.69 16.90
N GLY A 155 8.78 9.19 15.77
CA GLY A 155 9.57 8.34 14.87
C GLY A 155 9.04 8.30 13.44
N LYS A 156 9.62 7.45 12.58
CA LYS A 156 9.18 7.25 11.19
C LYS A 156 8.17 6.10 11.07
N THR A 157 7.01 6.35 10.47
CA THR A 157 6.05 5.29 10.13
C THR A 157 6.27 4.79 8.71
N ASP A 158 6.00 3.51 8.47
CA ASP A 158 6.23 2.90 7.15
C ASP A 158 5.28 3.46 6.09
N ILE A 159 4.00 3.65 6.40
CA ILE A 159 3.03 4.25 5.48
C ILE A 159 2.19 5.29 6.24
N LEU A 160 2.24 6.54 5.77
CA LEU A 160 1.40 7.63 6.24
C LEU A 160 0.58 8.20 5.08
N ILE A 161 -0.75 8.19 5.22
CA ILE A 161 -1.65 8.89 4.30
C ILE A 161 -2.11 10.17 4.97
N GLN A 162 -1.89 11.30 4.31
CA GLN A 162 -2.33 12.62 4.76
C GLN A 162 -3.28 13.27 3.76
N ASP A 163 -4.16 14.13 4.25
CA ASP A 163 -4.95 15.04 3.40
C ASP A 163 -4.12 16.25 2.94
N ARG A 164 -4.68 17.09 2.07
CA ARG A 164 -4.00 18.32 1.59
C ARG A 164 -3.67 19.34 2.68
N SER A 165 -4.31 19.26 3.84
CA SER A 165 -4.03 20.13 4.98
C SER A 165 -2.91 19.60 5.88
N GLY A 166 -2.37 18.41 5.58
CA GLY A 166 -1.35 17.73 6.36
C GLY A 166 -1.93 16.96 7.56
N LEU A 167 -3.24 16.74 7.62
CA LEU A 167 -3.85 15.91 8.65
C LEU A 167 -3.56 14.43 8.37
N ASN A 168 -3.14 13.70 9.39
CA ASN A 168 -2.98 12.25 9.30
C ASN A 168 -4.35 11.59 9.16
N VAL A 169 -4.52 10.81 8.10
CA VAL A 169 -5.78 10.13 7.75
C VAL A 169 -5.68 8.65 8.06
N PHE A 170 -4.52 8.05 7.79
CA PHE A 170 -4.26 6.62 8.03
C PHE A 170 -2.76 6.38 8.25
N ILE A 171 -2.45 5.46 9.16
CA ILE A 171 -1.09 5.05 9.50
C ILE A 171 -1.00 3.53 9.37
N ALA A 172 0.03 3.03 8.71
CA ALA A 172 0.34 1.61 8.74
C ALA A 172 1.81 1.34 9.00
N GLU A 173 2.06 0.26 9.74
CA GLU A 173 3.39 -0.31 9.93
C GLU A 173 3.50 -1.60 9.12
N CYS A 174 4.64 -1.78 8.46
CA CYS A 174 5.00 -2.95 7.69
C CYS A 174 6.04 -3.76 8.47
N LYS A 175 5.86 -5.08 8.57
CA LYS A 175 6.86 -5.95 9.20
C LYS A 175 7.02 -7.27 8.47
N LEU A 176 8.23 -7.80 8.43
CA LEU A 176 8.42 -9.23 8.16
C LEU A 176 7.98 -10.07 9.36
N TRP A 177 7.28 -11.18 9.12
CA TRP A 177 6.93 -12.10 10.18
C TRP A 177 8.19 -12.75 10.77
N LYS A 178 8.48 -12.42 12.03
CA LYS A 178 9.59 -12.98 12.82
C LYS A 178 9.11 -13.66 14.11
N GLY A 179 7.82 -13.95 14.18
CA GLY A 179 7.17 -14.60 15.32
C GLY A 179 6.29 -13.68 16.16
N GLU A 180 5.57 -14.31 17.08
CA GLU A 180 4.57 -13.70 17.97
C GLU A 180 5.10 -12.56 18.84
N GLY A 181 6.35 -12.65 19.31
CA GLY A 181 6.95 -11.60 20.13
C GLY A 181 7.21 -10.31 19.33
N GLU A 182 7.67 -10.44 18.09
CA GLU A 182 7.90 -9.29 17.21
C GLU A 182 6.59 -8.65 16.74
N LEU A 183 5.50 -9.45 16.61
CA LEU A 183 4.16 -8.93 16.36
C LEU A 183 3.72 -7.95 17.45
N LEU A 184 3.88 -8.32 18.73
CA LEU A 184 3.50 -7.44 19.84
C LEU A 184 4.36 -6.18 19.89
N LYS A 185 5.67 -6.29 19.63
CA LYS A 185 6.57 -5.13 19.55
C LYS A 185 6.18 -4.16 18.44
N ALA A 186 5.71 -4.66 17.30
CA ALA A 186 5.22 -3.82 16.21
C ALA A 186 3.97 -3.02 16.61
N ILE A 187 3.10 -3.61 17.44
CA ILE A 187 1.95 -2.90 18.02
C ILE A 187 2.44 -1.86 19.03
N ASP A 188 3.33 -2.21 19.96
CA ASP A 188 3.93 -1.22 20.87
C ASP A 188 4.54 -0.05 20.08
N GLN A 189 5.26 -0.33 18.98
CA GLN A 189 5.84 0.68 18.11
C GLN A 189 4.78 1.60 17.48
N LEU A 190 3.72 1.04 16.89
CA LEU A 190 2.60 1.81 16.33
C LEU A 190 2.00 2.77 17.36
N PHE A 191 1.63 2.24 18.53
CA PHE A 191 0.89 2.99 19.55
C PHE A 191 1.76 3.99 20.32
N ASP A 192 3.00 3.62 20.64
CA ASP A 192 3.86 4.49 21.43
C ASP A 192 4.47 5.59 20.55
N ARG A 193 4.87 5.25 19.31
CA ARG A 193 5.66 6.15 18.47
C ARG A 193 4.88 6.93 17.44
N TYR A 194 3.77 6.40 16.92
CA TYR A 194 3.13 6.97 15.71
C TYR A 194 1.69 7.43 15.96
N VAL A 195 0.90 6.68 16.71
CA VAL A 195 -0.47 7.09 17.05
C VAL A 195 -0.42 8.34 17.93
N THR A 196 -0.91 9.45 17.37
CA THR A 196 -1.19 10.66 18.14
C THR A 196 -2.58 10.56 18.77
N TRP A 197 -2.86 11.46 19.71
CA TRP A 197 -4.19 11.57 20.33
C TRP A 197 -5.34 11.70 19.31
N ARG A 198 -5.09 12.18 18.08
CA ARG A 198 -6.12 12.35 17.04
C ARG A 198 -6.26 11.14 16.12
N ASP A 199 -5.31 10.22 16.14
CA ASP A 199 -5.30 9.07 15.23
C ASP A 199 -6.16 7.95 15.80
N GLU A 200 -7.13 7.48 15.01
CA GLU A 200 -8.10 6.47 15.45
C GLU A 200 -8.08 5.21 14.58
N LYS A 201 -7.35 5.21 13.46
CA LYS A 201 -7.44 4.16 12.44
C LYS A 201 -6.06 3.81 11.89
N VAL A 202 -5.60 2.60 12.17
CA VAL A 202 -4.27 2.12 11.82
C VAL A 202 -4.28 0.71 11.25
N ALA A 203 -3.22 0.31 10.55
CA ALA A 203 -3.02 -1.08 10.15
C ALA A 203 -1.62 -1.58 10.51
N LEU A 204 -1.54 -2.89 10.75
CA LEU A 204 -0.28 -3.63 10.84
C LEU A 204 -0.26 -4.64 9.70
N ILE A 205 0.66 -4.45 8.76
CA ILE A 205 0.81 -5.27 7.56
C ILE A 205 2.02 -6.16 7.75
N ILE A 206 1.80 -7.47 7.73
CA ILE A 206 2.82 -8.48 7.99
C ILE A 206 3.09 -9.28 6.72
N PHE A 207 4.37 -9.48 6.38
CA PHE A 207 4.79 -10.31 5.25
C PHE A 207 5.49 -11.58 5.76
N ASN A 208 4.91 -12.74 5.48
CA ASN A 208 5.53 -14.04 5.78
C ASN A 208 6.36 -14.54 4.59
N LYS A 209 7.69 -14.58 4.74
CA LYS A 209 8.60 -15.14 3.71
C LYS A 209 9.01 -16.58 3.98
N ASP A 210 9.08 -16.96 5.25
CA ASP A 210 9.86 -18.15 5.64
C ASP A 210 8.99 -19.30 6.15
N ILE A 211 7.91 -18.98 6.86
CA ILE A 211 7.17 -19.98 7.65
C ILE A 211 6.21 -20.76 6.73
N LYS A 212 6.33 -22.09 6.78
CA LYS A 212 5.35 -23.02 6.18
C LYS A 212 4.12 -23.11 7.10
N GLY A 213 2.94 -23.39 6.54
CA GLY A 213 1.72 -23.53 7.33
C GLY A 213 1.06 -22.18 7.63
N PHE A 214 0.68 -21.46 6.58
CA PHE A 214 0.15 -20.09 6.70
C PHE A 214 -1.08 -20.00 7.62
N SER A 215 -2.01 -20.95 7.57
CA SER A 215 -3.19 -20.97 8.45
C SER A 215 -2.84 -21.07 9.94
N GLU A 216 -1.78 -21.81 10.30
CA GLU A 216 -1.30 -21.88 11.68
C GLU A 216 -0.70 -20.53 12.12
N LEU A 217 0.06 -19.88 11.23
CA LEU A 217 0.58 -18.54 11.46
C LEU A 217 -0.55 -17.52 11.69
N LEU A 218 -1.58 -17.50 10.84
CA LEU A 218 -2.74 -16.62 11.00
C LEU A 218 -3.42 -16.83 12.35
N THR A 219 -3.58 -18.09 12.75
CA THR A 219 -4.17 -18.47 14.03
C THR A 219 -3.33 -17.94 15.19
N LYS A 220 -2.02 -18.21 15.20
CA LYS A 220 -1.08 -17.71 16.22
C LYS A 220 -1.10 -16.20 16.35
N ALA A 221 -1.00 -15.48 15.23
CA ALA A 221 -1.02 -14.02 15.23
C ALA A 221 -2.34 -13.45 15.79
N THR A 222 -3.47 -14.02 15.37
CA THR A 222 -4.83 -13.62 15.79
C THR A 222 -5.09 -13.86 17.27
N TYR A 223 -4.48 -14.89 17.88
CA TYR A 223 -4.55 -15.08 19.32
C TYR A 223 -3.57 -14.17 20.06
N LYS A 224 -2.33 -14.09 19.58
CA LYS A 224 -1.27 -13.37 20.29
C LYS A 224 -1.58 -11.89 20.50
N ILE A 225 -2.15 -11.23 19.48
CA ILE A 225 -2.50 -9.82 19.53
C ILE A 225 -3.45 -9.44 20.67
N LYS A 226 -4.29 -10.40 21.11
CA LYS A 226 -5.25 -10.21 22.22
C LYS A 226 -4.57 -10.14 23.59
N GLU A 227 -3.31 -10.57 23.68
CA GLU A 227 -2.51 -10.49 24.92
C GLU A 227 -1.86 -9.12 25.13
N HIS A 228 -1.95 -8.22 24.14
CA HIS A 228 -1.35 -6.89 24.23
C HIS A 228 -1.99 -6.04 25.33
N LYS A 229 -1.19 -5.26 26.06
CA LYS A 229 -1.62 -4.46 27.23
C LYS A 229 -2.77 -3.47 26.95
N GLN A 230 -2.83 -2.97 25.71
CA GLN A 230 -3.85 -2.01 25.25
C GLN A 230 -5.03 -2.67 24.52
N PHE A 231 -5.04 -4.00 24.37
CA PHE A 231 -6.14 -4.70 23.71
C PHE A 231 -7.47 -4.38 24.39
N ASN A 232 -8.50 -4.11 23.58
CA ASN A 232 -9.85 -3.81 24.07
C ASN A 232 -10.87 -4.85 23.57
N SER A 233 -10.96 -5.08 22.27
CA SER A 233 -11.86 -6.10 21.72
C SER A 233 -11.43 -6.61 20.35
N TYR A 234 -11.85 -7.84 20.03
CA TYR A 234 -11.79 -8.37 18.68
C TYR A 234 -13.10 -8.03 17.95
N ILE A 235 -13.00 -7.42 16.77
CA ILE A 235 -14.18 -7.03 15.99
C ILE A 235 -14.59 -8.19 15.08
N GLY A 236 -13.63 -8.83 14.41
CA GLY A 236 -13.92 -9.93 13.51
C GLY A 236 -12.86 -10.10 12.42
N GLN A 237 -13.10 -11.10 11.58
CA GLN A 237 -12.29 -11.36 10.40
C GLN A 237 -12.93 -10.63 9.22
N ARG A 238 -12.14 -9.79 8.53
CA ARG A 238 -12.58 -9.03 7.35
C ARG A 238 -12.40 -9.84 6.07
N PHE A 239 -11.24 -10.46 5.93
CA PHE A 239 -10.85 -11.31 4.81
C PHE A 239 -10.05 -12.52 5.33
N ASP A 240 -9.69 -13.45 4.45
CA ASP A 240 -9.02 -14.71 4.81
C ASP A 240 -7.74 -14.51 5.66
N SER A 241 -7.02 -13.40 5.46
CA SER A 241 -5.82 -13.04 6.25
C SER A 241 -5.86 -11.61 6.80
N SER A 242 -7.07 -11.07 7.05
CA SER A 242 -7.31 -9.71 7.55
C SER A 242 -8.24 -9.73 8.77
N PHE A 243 -7.79 -9.17 9.88
CA PHE A 243 -8.46 -9.25 11.18
C PHE A 243 -8.55 -7.89 11.86
N SER A 244 -9.75 -7.51 12.29
CA SER A 244 -10.04 -6.20 12.87
C SER A 244 -10.09 -6.26 14.41
N TYR A 245 -9.47 -5.28 15.07
CA TYR A 245 -9.41 -5.16 16.53
C TYR A 245 -9.66 -3.72 16.98
N THR A 246 -10.00 -3.55 18.25
CA THR A 246 -9.93 -2.27 18.96
C THR A 246 -8.91 -2.30 20.09
N PHE A 247 -8.25 -1.17 20.28
CA PHE A 247 -7.26 -0.94 21.33
C PHE A 247 -7.57 0.36 22.07
N LYS A 248 -7.18 0.44 23.34
CA LYS A 248 -7.21 1.69 24.11
C LYS A 248 -5.99 2.53 23.77
N HIS A 249 -6.17 3.84 23.61
CA HIS A 249 -5.04 4.75 23.45
C HIS A 249 -4.16 4.73 24.70
N SER A 250 -2.83 4.82 24.53
CA SER A 250 -1.84 4.75 25.61
C SER A 250 -2.00 5.90 26.61
N ASP A 251 -2.22 7.11 26.08
CA ASP A 251 -2.37 8.33 26.89
C ASP A 251 -3.81 8.60 27.38
N ASP A 252 -4.83 7.96 26.80
CA ASP A 252 -6.25 8.16 27.18
C ASP A 252 -7.06 6.87 26.98
N SER A 253 -7.32 6.16 28.08
CA SER A 253 -8.06 4.88 28.04
C SER A 253 -9.52 4.98 27.56
N LYS A 254 -10.10 6.19 27.47
CA LYS A 254 -11.45 6.41 26.92
C LYS A 254 -11.45 6.46 25.40
N LYS A 255 -10.27 6.66 24.79
CA LYS A 255 -10.11 6.65 23.35
C LYS A 255 -9.84 5.25 22.83
N ILE A 256 -10.46 4.97 21.70
CA ILE A 256 -10.37 3.69 21.01
C ILE A 256 -9.70 3.91 19.66
N VAL A 257 -8.69 3.10 19.38
CA VAL A 257 -8.01 3.00 18.09
C VAL A 257 -8.43 1.69 17.44
N GLN A 258 -8.86 1.76 16.18
CA GLN A 258 -9.09 0.59 15.34
C GLN A 258 -7.78 0.17 14.69
N LEU A 259 -7.43 -1.10 14.84
CA LEU A 259 -6.26 -1.71 14.19
C LEU A 259 -6.73 -2.86 13.30
N GLU A 260 -6.34 -2.82 12.02
CA GLU A 260 -6.42 -3.98 11.14
C GLU A 260 -5.08 -4.72 11.10
N LEU A 261 -5.07 -6.01 11.40
CA LEU A 261 -3.94 -6.90 11.15
C LEU A 261 -4.15 -7.56 9.79
N ILE A 262 -3.25 -7.30 8.84
CA ILE A 262 -3.25 -7.92 7.51
C ILE A 262 -1.98 -8.73 7.37
N ILE A 263 -2.09 -9.98 6.95
CA ILE A 263 -0.93 -10.86 6.76
C ILE A 263 -0.92 -11.37 5.32
N PHE A 264 0.20 -11.20 4.63
CA PHE A 264 0.44 -11.73 3.29
C PHE A 264 1.48 -12.85 3.32
N ASN A 265 1.27 -13.88 2.50
CA ASN A 265 2.15 -15.03 2.37
C ASN A 265 3.09 -14.87 1.18
N CYS A 266 4.19 -14.16 1.40
CA CYS A 266 5.23 -13.86 0.42
C CYS A 266 6.39 -14.87 0.45
N LYS A 267 6.05 -16.16 0.56
CA LYS A 267 6.99 -17.29 0.60
C LYS A 267 7.35 -17.85 -0.78
#